data_AF-A0A7X2JD67-F1
#
_entry.id   AF-A0A7X2JD67-F1
#
_cell.length_a   1.000
_cell.length_b   1.000
_cell.length_c   1.000
_cell.angle_alpha   90.00
_cell.angle_beta   90.00
_cell.angle_gamma   90.00
#
_symmetry.space_group_name_H-M   'P 1'
#
loop_
_entity.id
_entity.type
_entity.pdbx_description
1 polymer ?
#
loop_
_entity_poly.entity_id
_entity_poly.type
_entity_poly.pdbx_seq_one_letter_code
_entity_poly.pdbx_strand_id
1 'polypeptide(L)'
;MSKRTVAVIFIMVILAFAGIMLVWGMGKAQREPDSGEEETIDVRMLRPDERESTENMEPVLITMGEEEKSRIRETVLQAVAGCGDIYQSVDKGSADNVVLKEEDMHRLAVCLAGQGYASACSSNDFNMQGAEALDEALRQAEQGKSVSTEFFTVTKSGTFEWRQLEFDAGELVMTYASAAWEKGRDANISYMEKVRMYDWRYTEKGWLMLEKAKSKNHELDMHSMYRVLPLTEECREYCRKYI
;
A
#
# COMPACT_ATOMS: atom_id res chain seq x y z
N MET A 1 74.39 -10.40 25.41
CA MET A 1 73.92 -9.01 25.17
C MET A 1 73.92 -8.26 26.50
N SER A 2 74.58 -7.10 26.58
CA SER A 2 74.68 -6.32 27.83
C SER A 2 73.33 -5.67 28.17
N LYS A 3 73.04 -5.47 29.46
CA LYS A 3 71.83 -4.75 29.94
C LYS A 3 71.66 -3.38 29.24
N ARG A 4 72.76 -2.76 28.78
CA ARG A 4 72.75 -1.50 28.01
C ARG A 4 72.28 -1.68 26.56
N THR A 5 72.59 -2.80 25.92
CA THR A 5 72.17 -3.11 24.54
C THR A 5 70.68 -3.45 24.47
N VAL A 6 70.15 -4.13 25.51
CA VAL A 6 68.70 -4.43 25.63
C VAL A 6 67.90 -3.15 25.86
N ALA A 7 68.39 -2.22 26.67
CA ALA A 7 67.72 -0.94 26.94
C ALA A 7 67.62 -0.03 25.71
N VAL A 8 68.67 0.02 24.87
CA VAL A 8 68.66 0.84 23.64
C VAL A 8 67.69 0.27 22.60
N ILE A 9 67.60 -1.05 22.47
CA ILE A 9 66.64 -1.71 21.58
C ILE A 9 65.21 -1.49 22.07
N PHE A 10 64.95 -1.57 23.39
CA PHE A 10 63.63 -1.30 23.95
C PHE A 10 63.17 0.16 23.75
N ILE A 11 64.08 1.14 23.89
CA ILE A 11 63.76 2.56 23.67
C ILE A 11 63.49 2.87 22.19
N MET A 12 64.22 2.26 21.26
CA MET A 12 63.95 2.43 19.83
C MET A 12 62.61 1.80 19.40
N VAL A 13 62.23 0.66 19.96
CA VAL A 13 60.92 0.03 19.69
C VAL A 13 59.77 0.86 20.25
N ILE A 14 59.93 1.49 21.43
CA ILE A 14 58.93 2.39 22.02
C ILE A 14 58.78 3.68 21.21
N LEU A 15 59.88 4.27 20.73
CA LEU A 15 59.82 5.48 19.89
C LEU A 15 59.25 5.19 18.48
N ALA A 16 59.50 4.01 17.93
CA ALA A 16 58.86 3.57 16.68
C ALA A 16 57.34 3.34 16.84
N PHE A 17 56.89 2.83 17.99
CA PHE A 17 55.45 2.70 18.30
C PHE A 17 54.78 4.05 18.63
N ALA A 18 55.49 4.99 19.25
CA ALA A 18 54.97 6.35 19.51
C ALA A 18 54.82 7.17 18.21
N GLY A 19 55.70 6.97 17.22
CA GLY A 19 55.59 7.59 15.89
C GLY A 19 54.39 7.09 15.07
N ILE A 20 54.01 5.81 15.22
CA ILE A 20 52.84 5.23 14.54
C ILE A 20 51.53 5.66 15.24
N MET A 21 51.54 5.86 16.57
CA MET A 21 50.41 6.41 17.32
C MET A 21 50.09 7.88 16.98
N LEU A 22 51.07 8.69 16.58
CA LEU A 22 50.83 10.09 16.16
C LEU A 22 50.32 10.22 14.72
N VAL A 23 50.53 9.21 13.86
CA VAL A 23 49.98 9.19 12.48
C VAL A 23 48.59 8.54 12.43
N TRP A 24 48.19 7.77 13.43
CA TRP A 24 46.81 7.27 13.59
C TRP A 24 45.91 8.20 14.44
N GLY A 25 46.46 9.30 14.96
CA GLY A 25 45.76 10.33 15.73
C GLY A 25 45.17 11.49 14.91
N MET A 26 45.41 11.55 13.59
CA MET A 26 44.77 12.49 12.67
C MET A 26 44.00 11.70 11.59
N GLY A 27 42.88 11.11 11.99
CA GLY A 27 42.06 10.31 11.08
C GLY A 27 40.76 9.79 11.68
N LYS A 28 40.25 10.44 12.73
CA LYS A 28 38.85 10.30 13.15
C LYS A 28 38.23 11.68 13.15
N ALA A 29 37.81 12.12 11.98
CA ALA A 29 36.69 13.04 11.90
C ALA A 29 35.51 12.29 12.52
N GLN A 30 35.16 12.68 13.74
CA GLN A 30 33.86 12.40 14.32
C GLN A 30 32.85 12.95 13.32
N ARG A 31 32.26 12.08 12.50
CA ARG A 31 31.06 12.43 11.75
C ARG A 31 29.97 12.47 12.81
N GLU A 32 29.68 13.68 13.28
CA GLU A 32 28.39 13.96 13.91
C GLU A 32 27.30 13.33 13.03
N PRO A 33 26.24 12.73 13.60
CA PRO A 33 25.08 12.45 12.79
C PRO A 33 24.69 13.78 12.14
N ASP A 34 24.69 13.80 10.82
CA ASP A 34 24.13 14.88 10.04
C ASP A 34 22.68 15.00 10.51
N SER A 35 22.44 15.89 11.47
CA SER A 35 21.13 16.44 11.71
C SER A 35 20.87 17.26 10.47
N GLY A 36 20.45 16.57 9.41
CA GLY A 36 19.73 17.20 8.33
C GLY A 36 18.58 17.91 9.04
N GLU A 37 18.73 19.22 9.21
CA GLU A 37 17.58 20.06 9.39
C GLU A 37 16.67 19.68 8.22
N GLU A 38 15.53 19.06 8.52
CA GLU A 38 14.42 19.06 7.58
C GLU A 38 14.30 20.52 7.13
N GLU A 39 14.60 20.81 5.87
CA GLU A 39 14.32 22.12 5.29
C GLU A 39 12.80 22.29 5.37
N THR A 40 12.35 22.82 6.50
CA THR A 40 10.97 23.21 6.72
C THR A 40 10.75 24.38 5.77
N ILE A 41 10.12 24.09 4.63
CA ILE A 41 9.73 25.11 3.67
C ILE A 41 8.82 26.08 4.42
N ASP A 42 9.28 27.31 4.65
CA ASP A 42 8.44 28.34 5.20
C ASP A 42 7.34 28.63 4.19
N VAL A 43 6.12 28.19 4.50
CA VAL A 43 4.93 28.38 3.67
C VAL A 43 4.71 29.87 3.37
N ARG A 44 5.23 30.78 4.19
CA ARG A 44 5.23 32.24 3.92
C ARG A 44 6.19 32.69 2.82
N MET A 45 7.00 31.79 2.28
CA MET A 45 7.89 32.02 1.13
C MET A 45 7.26 31.54 -0.18
N LEU A 46 6.23 30.69 -0.11
CA LEU A 46 5.45 30.26 -1.28
C LEU A 46 4.66 31.43 -1.87
N ARG A 47 4.38 31.38 -3.17
CA ARG A 47 3.49 32.35 -3.81
C ARG A 47 2.05 32.15 -3.29
N PRO A 48 1.18 33.17 -3.26
CA PRO A 48 -0.17 33.04 -2.71
C PRO A 48 -1.00 31.89 -3.31
N ASP A 49 -0.83 31.60 -4.60
CA ASP A 49 -1.41 30.47 -5.33
C ASP A 49 -0.87 29.11 -4.85
N GLU A 50 0.41 29.05 -4.48
CA GLU A 50 1.04 27.86 -3.89
C GLU A 50 0.63 27.67 -2.42
N ARG A 51 0.38 28.76 -1.67
CA ARG A 51 -0.11 28.68 -0.27
C ARG A 51 -1.54 28.17 -0.19
N GLU A 52 -2.42 28.69 -1.04
CA GLU A 52 -3.82 28.27 -1.14
C GLU A 52 -3.93 26.80 -1.58
N SER A 53 -2.99 26.33 -2.42
CA SER A 53 -2.82 24.91 -2.78
C SER A 53 -2.38 24.02 -1.62
N THR A 54 -1.67 24.54 -0.60
CA THR A 54 -1.19 23.74 0.54
C THR A 54 -2.15 23.70 1.73
N GLU A 55 -3.07 24.67 1.86
CA GLU A 55 -4.04 24.74 2.96
C GLU A 55 -5.18 23.69 2.85
N ASN A 56 -5.43 23.15 1.65
CA ASN A 56 -6.56 22.25 1.37
C ASN A 56 -6.18 20.75 1.20
N MET A 57 -5.03 20.31 1.73
CA MET A 57 -4.44 19.00 1.38
C MET A 57 -4.66 17.85 2.38
N GLU A 58 -5.29 18.06 3.55
CA GLU A 58 -5.48 16.95 4.51
C GLU A 58 -6.61 16.00 4.07
N PRO A 59 -6.48 14.67 4.29
CA PRO A 59 -7.56 13.73 4.04
C PRO A 59 -8.82 14.08 4.84
N VAL A 60 -9.94 14.23 4.14
CA VAL A 60 -11.24 14.45 4.79
C VAL A 60 -11.81 13.10 5.21
N LEU A 61 -11.48 12.69 6.44
CA LEU A 61 -12.01 11.48 7.07
C LEU A 61 -13.46 11.70 7.52
N ILE A 62 -14.31 10.71 7.24
CA ILE A 62 -15.72 10.73 7.60
C ILE A 62 -15.94 9.75 8.74
N THR A 63 -16.52 10.24 9.83
CA THR A 63 -16.88 9.39 10.97
C THR A 63 -18.05 8.49 10.61
N MET A 64 -17.83 7.17 10.66
CA MET A 64 -18.90 6.18 10.52
C MET A 64 -19.62 5.95 11.85
N GLY A 65 -20.95 5.80 11.80
CA GLY A 65 -21.76 5.38 12.94
C GLY A 65 -21.60 3.89 13.24
N GLU A 66 -21.95 3.46 14.45
CA GLU A 66 -21.81 2.04 14.86
C GLU A 66 -22.71 1.09 14.05
N GLU A 67 -23.89 1.54 13.65
CA GLU A 67 -24.77 0.75 12.76
C GLU A 67 -24.16 0.57 11.37
N GLU A 68 -23.54 1.61 10.81
CA GLU A 68 -22.86 1.55 9.51
C GLU A 68 -21.66 0.60 9.57
N LYS A 69 -20.81 0.74 10.60
CA LYS A 69 -19.69 -0.18 10.83
C LYS A 69 -20.14 -1.64 10.99
N SER A 70 -21.27 -1.85 11.66
CA SER A 70 -21.82 -3.19 11.86
C SER A 70 -22.30 -3.81 10.55
N ARG A 71 -23.01 -3.04 9.71
CA ARG A 71 -23.43 -3.49 8.37
C ARG A 71 -22.24 -3.78 7.45
N ILE A 72 -21.21 -2.93 7.46
CA ILE A 72 -19.98 -3.16 6.68
C ILE A 72 -19.30 -4.43 7.17
N ARG A 73 -19.15 -4.62 8.48
CA ARG A 73 -18.57 -5.83 9.06
C ARG A 73 -19.32 -7.07 8.62
N GLU A 74 -20.64 -7.08 8.73
CA GLU A 74 -21.47 -8.22 8.31
C GLU A 74 -21.28 -8.53 6.83
N THR A 75 -21.39 -7.52 5.97
CA THR A 75 -21.24 -7.66 4.52
C THR A 75 -19.88 -8.25 4.15
N VAL A 76 -18.81 -7.64 4.65
CA VAL A 76 -17.43 -8.05 4.31
C VAL A 76 -17.11 -9.42 4.89
N LEU A 77 -17.47 -9.70 6.14
CA LEU A 77 -17.20 -11.00 6.75
C LEU A 77 -18.02 -12.13 6.12
N GLN A 78 -19.25 -11.85 5.67
CA GLN A 78 -20.04 -12.83 4.94
C GLN A 78 -19.40 -13.19 3.59
N ALA A 79 -18.96 -12.18 2.82
CA ALA A 79 -18.28 -12.40 1.53
C ALA A 79 -16.97 -13.19 1.69
N VAL A 80 -16.19 -12.85 2.74
CA VAL A 80 -14.95 -13.54 3.08
C VAL A 80 -15.24 -14.97 3.51
N ALA A 81 -16.17 -15.18 4.44
CA ALA A 81 -16.56 -16.52 4.90
C ALA A 81 -17.03 -17.42 3.73
N GLY A 82 -17.69 -16.87 2.73
CA GLY A 82 -18.08 -17.58 1.50
C GLY A 82 -16.91 -18.18 0.72
N CYS A 83 -15.69 -17.67 0.89
CA CYS A 83 -14.47 -18.22 0.29
C CYS A 83 -13.61 -19.04 1.28
N GLY A 84 -14.14 -19.36 2.47
CA GLY A 84 -13.43 -20.04 3.54
C GLY A 84 -12.85 -21.40 3.15
N ASP A 85 -13.61 -22.23 2.44
CA ASP A 85 -13.15 -23.56 2.01
C ASP A 85 -11.93 -23.46 1.09
N ILE A 86 -11.95 -22.50 0.16
CA ILE A 86 -10.81 -22.24 -0.71
C ILE A 86 -9.63 -21.78 0.14
N TYR A 87 -9.81 -20.73 0.95
CA TYR A 87 -8.74 -20.16 1.76
C TYR A 87 -8.12 -21.19 2.72
N GLN A 88 -8.91 -22.09 3.32
CA GLN A 88 -8.39 -23.11 4.21
C GLN A 88 -7.60 -24.18 3.45
N SER A 89 -7.99 -24.50 2.21
CA SER A 89 -7.30 -25.48 1.36
C SER A 89 -5.94 -25.01 0.81
N VAL A 90 -5.68 -23.70 0.76
CA VAL A 90 -4.44 -23.17 0.17
C VAL A 90 -3.23 -23.44 1.07
N ASP A 91 -2.11 -23.78 0.43
CA ASP A 91 -0.80 -23.90 1.09
C ASP A 91 -0.23 -22.51 1.38
N LYS A 92 -0.15 -22.16 2.66
CA LYS A 92 0.32 -20.85 3.13
C LYS A 92 1.81 -20.87 3.47
N GLY A 93 2.49 -22.00 3.23
CA GLY A 93 3.86 -22.24 3.63
C GLY A 93 4.02 -22.43 5.15
N SER A 94 5.28 -22.50 5.58
CA SER A 94 5.66 -22.68 6.99
C SER A 94 6.00 -21.37 7.71
N ALA A 95 6.00 -20.24 7.00
CA ALA A 95 6.27 -18.94 7.59
C ALA A 95 5.08 -18.46 8.43
N ASP A 96 5.34 -17.56 9.37
CA ASP A 96 4.27 -16.97 10.18
C ASP A 96 3.38 -16.01 9.37
N ASN A 97 3.96 -15.37 8.34
CA ASN A 97 3.23 -14.52 7.42
C ASN A 97 2.66 -15.35 6.26
N VAL A 98 1.37 -15.17 5.98
CA VAL A 98 0.71 -15.77 4.83
C VAL A 98 1.27 -15.19 3.55
N VAL A 99 1.64 -16.07 2.62
CA VAL A 99 2.01 -15.71 1.25
C VAL A 99 1.25 -16.63 0.30
N LEU A 100 0.19 -16.11 -0.28
CA LEU A 100 -0.61 -16.84 -1.27
C LEU A 100 0.13 -16.93 -2.61
N LYS A 101 -0.01 -18.07 -3.28
CA LYS A 101 0.37 -18.22 -4.68
C LYS A 101 -0.62 -17.48 -5.57
N GLU A 102 -0.19 -17.12 -6.77
CA GLU A 102 -1.03 -16.40 -7.74
C GLU A 102 -2.31 -17.18 -8.06
N GLU A 103 -2.19 -18.48 -8.34
CA GLU A 103 -3.31 -19.38 -8.59
C GLU A 103 -4.35 -19.40 -7.44
N ASP A 104 -3.90 -19.30 -6.20
CA ASP A 104 -4.77 -19.27 -5.03
C ASP A 104 -5.49 -17.93 -4.90
N MET A 105 -4.79 -16.82 -5.17
CA MET A 105 -5.41 -15.50 -5.25
C MET A 105 -6.47 -15.43 -6.37
N HIS A 106 -6.20 -16.03 -7.53
CA HIS A 106 -7.16 -16.11 -8.65
C HIS A 106 -8.42 -16.85 -8.22
N ARG A 107 -8.28 -18.02 -7.56
CA ARG A 107 -9.41 -18.81 -7.06
C ARG A 107 -10.27 -18.04 -6.07
N LEU A 108 -9.65 -17.26 -5.18
CA LEU A 108 -10.37 -16.42 -4.22
C LEU A 108 -11.09 -15.25 -4.91
N ALA A 109 -10.45 -14.60 -5.90
CA ALA A 109 -11.11 -13.57 -6.71
C ALA A 109 -12.32 -14.16 -7.47
N VAL A 110 -12.17 -15.31 -8.13
CA VAL A 110 -13.28 -16.01 -8.80
C VAL A 110 -14.41 -16.36 -7.82
N CYS A 111 -14.08 -16.78 -6.59
CA CYS A 111 -15.08 -17.05 -5.56
C CYS A 111 -15.89 -15.80 -5.20
N LEU A 112 -15.26 -14.64 -5.02
CA LEU A 112 -15.97 -13.38 -4.75
C LEU A 112 -16.86 -12.97 -5.93
N ALA A 113 -16.40 -13.18 -7.16
CA ALA A 113 -17.23 -12.93 -8.35
C ALA A 113 -18.42 -13.89 -8.45
N GLY A 114 -18.24 -15.16 -8.07
CA GLY A 114 -19.34 -16.11 -7.94
C GLY A 114 -20.38 -15.72 -6.88
N GLN A 115 -20.01 -14.87 -5.92
CA GLN A 115 -20.91 -14.27 -4.93
C GLN A 115 -21.56 -12.96 -5.42
N GLY A 116 -21.22 -12.49 -6.62
CA GLY A 116 -21.80 -11.29 -7.23
C GLY A 116 -20.96 -10.01 -7.10
N TYR A 117 -19.74 -10.08 -6.55
CA TYR A 117 -18.86 -8.92 -6.42
C TYR A 117 -17.92 -8.77 -7.61
N ALA A 118 -17.65 -7.53 -8.04
CA ALA A 118 -16.47 -7.28 -8.84
C ALA A 118 -15.21 -7.59 -7.99
N SER A 119 -14.25 -8.34 -8.52
CA SER A 119 -13.10 -8.79 -7.73
C SER A 119 -11.82 -8.90 -8.54
N ALA A 120 -10.74 -8.39 -7.98
CA ALA A 120 -9.38 -8.53 -8.52
C ALA A 120 -8.45 -9.17 -7.49
N CYS A 121 -7.19 -9.34 -7.85
CA CYS A 121 -6.13 -9.68 -6.91
C CYS A 121 -4.89 -8.84 -7.17
N SER A 122 -3.94 -8.84 -6.24
CA SER A 122 -2.67 -8.11 -6.37
C SER A 122 -1.70 -8.74 -7.39
N SER A 123 -2.14 -9.76 -8.13
CA SER A 123 -1.34 -10.35 -9.21
C SER A 123 -1.54 -9.60 -10.52
N ASN A 124 -0.45 -9.35 -11.25
CA ASN A 124 -0.49 -8.63 -12.52
C ASN A 124 -1.03 -9.51 -13.69
N ASP A 125 -1.05 -10.82 -13.52
CA ASP A 125 -1.39 -11.79 -14.54
C ASP A 125 -2.91 -12.10 -14.64
N PHE A 126 -3.72 -11.50 -13.77
CA PHE A 126 -5.15 -11.79 -13.67
C PHE A 126 -6.04 -10.61 -14.05
N ASN A 127 -7.16 -10.87 -14.74
CA ASN A 127 -8.19 -9.85 -15.02
C ASN A 127 -9.15 -9.78 -13.83
N MET A 128 -9.69 -8.60 -13.56
CA MET A 128 -10.84 -8.46 -12.66
C MET A 128 -12.01 -9.32 -13.16
N GLN A 129 -12.69 -9.99 -12.24
CA GLN A 129 -13.87 -10.81 -12.47
C GLN A 129 -15.13 -10.03 -12.07
N GLY A 130 -16.26 -10.27 -12.75
CA GLY A 130 -17.53 -9.60 -12.45
C GLY A 130 -17.50 -8.08 -12.62
N ALA A 131 -16.68 -7.57 -13.54
CA ALA A 131 -16.39 -6.15 -13.68
C ALA A 131 -17.51 -5.34 -14.36
N GLU A 132 -18.52 -5.98 -14.96
CA GLU A 132 -19.51 -5.33 -15.81
C GLU A 132 -20.34 -4.29 -15.05
N ALA A 133 -20.84 -4.64 -13.86
CA ALA A 133 -21.61 -3.71 -13.04
C ALA A 133 -20.74 -2.55 -12.51
N LEU A 134 -19.47 -2.85 -12.20
CA LEU A 134 -18.50 -1.84 -11.76
C LEU A 134 -18.17 -0.85 -12.89
N ASP A 135 -17.88 -1.34 -14.09
CA ASP A 135 -17.62 -0.50 -15.27
C ASP A 135 -18.80 0.42 -15.56
N GLU A 136 -20.02 -0.14 -15.62
CA GLU A 136 -21.23 0.65 -15.87
C GLU A 136 -21.44 1.74 -14.82
N ALA A 137 -21.28 1.43 -13.53
CA ALA A 137 -21.39 2.42 -12.47
C ALA A 137 -20.32 3.51 -12.58
N LEU A 138 -19.07 3.16 -12.90
CA LEU A 138 -17.99 4.14 -13.12
C LEU A 138 -18.27 5.04 -14.33
N ARG A 139 -18.83 4.50 -15.43
CA ARG A 139 -19.25 5.30 -16.59
C ARG A 139 -20.42 6.24 -16.27
N GLN A 140 -21.34 5.81 -15.43
CA GLN A 140 -22.43 6.67 -14.94
C GLN A 140 -21.89 7.80 -14.05
N ALA A 141 -20.93 7.50 -13.18
CA ALA A 141 -20.25 8.49 -12.36
C ALA A 141 -19.51 9.53 -13.21
N GLU A 142 -18.83 9.13 -14.30
CA GLU A 142 -18.18 10.05 -15.25
C GLU A 142 -19.18 11.02 -15.92
N GLN A 143 -20.44 10.61 -16.04
CA GLN A 143 -21.54 11.44 -16.56
C GLN A 143 -22.17 12.34 -15.48
N GLY A 144 -21.61 12.37 -14.26
CA GLY A 144 -22.10 13.16 -13.14
C GLY A 144 -23.33 12.59 -12.44
N LYS A 145 -23.67 11.31 -12.67
CA LYS A 145 -24.80 10.67 -11.98
C LYS A 145 -24.41 10.26 -10.56
N SER A 146 -25.35 10.39 -9.63
CA SER A 146 -25.21 9.83 -8.29
C SER A 146 -25.41 8.33 -8.35
N VAL A 147 -24.37 7.57 -8.03
CA VAL A 147 -24.33 6.11 -8.15
C VAL A 147 -23.37 5.53 -7.11
N SER A 148 -23.63 4.29 -6.68
CA SER A 148 -22.71 3.56 -5.80
C SER A 148 -22.34 2.22 -6.44
N THR A 149 -21.11 1.79 -6.18
CA THR A 149 -20.57 0.50 -6.61
C THR A 149 -19.56 0.00 -5.59
N GLU A 150 -19.25 -1.28 -5.63
CA GLU A 150 -18.28 -1.89 -4.73
C GLU A 150 -17.45 -2.95 -5.44
N PHE A 151 -16.26 -3.23 -4.90
CA PHE A 151 -15.40 -4.28 -5.39
C PHE A 151 -14.43 -4.78 -4.32
N PHE A 152 -13.87 -5.96 -4.57
CA PHE A 152 -12.84 -6.57 -3.74
C PHE A 152 -11.48 -6.63 -4.44
N THR A 153 -10.41 -6.66 -3.65
CA THR A 153 -9.08 -7.09 -4.07
C THR A 153 -8.52 -8.09 -3.07
N VAL A 154 -8.03 -9.23 -3.55
CA VAL A 154 -7.32 -10.22 -2.72
C VAL A 154 -5.82 -9.96 -2.82
N THR A 155 -5.17 -9.76 -1.68
CA THR A 155 -3.72 -9.51 -1.63
C THR A 155 -2.92 -10.80 -1.47
N LYS A 156 -1.63 -10.73 -1.78
CA LYS A 156 -0.66 -11.81 -1.53
C LYS A 156 -0.55 -12.20 -0.05
N SER A 157 -0.86 -11.30 0.88
CA SER A 157 -0.91 -11.59 2.32
C SER A 157 -2.18 -12.32 2.75
N GLY A 158 -3.09 -12.65 1.82
CA GLY A 158 -4.37 -13.27 2.13
C GLY A 158 -5.41 -12.31 2.70
N THR A 159 -5.19 -10.99 2.53
CA THR A 159 -6.13 -9.96 2.94
C THR A 159 -7.17 -9.74 1.85
N PHE A 160 -8.43 -9.60 2.26
CA PHE A 160 -9.56 -9.25 1.45
C PHE A 160 -9.84 -7.77 1.66
N GLU A 161 -9.60 -6.98 0.63
CA GLU A 161 -9.78 -5.55 0.66
C GLU A 161 -11.07 -5.19 -0.07
N TRP A 162 -12.04 -4.69 0.68
CA TRP A 162 -13.33 -4.24 0.16
C TRP A 162 -13.34 -2.71 0.04
N ARG A 163 -13.89 -2.23 -1.07
CA ARG A 163 -14.09 -0.80 -1.33
C ARG A 163 -15.51 -0.58 -1.82
N GLN A 164 -16.24 0.30 -1.14
CA GLN A 164 -17.45 0.91 -1.67
C GLN A 164 -17.15 2.32 -2.12
N LEU A 165 -17.60 2.65 -3.32
CA LEU A 165 -17.49 3.95 -3.95
C LEU A 165 -18.89 4.56 -4.01
N GLU A 166 -19.04 5.74 -3.43
CA GLU A 166 -20.28 6.52 -3.44
C GLU A 166 -20.01 7.82 -4.19
N PHE A 167 -20.55 7.93 -5.41
CA PHE A 167 -20.41 9.12 -6.25
C PHE A 167 -21.64 9.98 -6.11
N ASP A 168 -21.44 11.29 -5.89
CA ASP A 168 -22.51 12.27 -5.89
C ASP A 168 -21.98 13.62 -6.38
N ALA A 169 -22.64 14.19 -7.40
CA ALA A 169 -22.29 15.50 -7.98
C ALA A 169 -20.78 15.69 -8.30
N GLY A 170 -20.09 14.63 -8.72
CA GLY A 170 -18.65 14.65 -9.04
C GLY A 170 -17.72 14.41 -7.85
N GLU A 171 -18.22 14.45 -6.62
CA GLU A 171 -17.48 14.01 -5.43
C GLU A 171 -17.51 12.47 -5.33
N LEU A 172 -16.41 11.90 -4.82
CA LEU A 172 -16.31 10.48 -4.47
C LEU A 172 -16.04 10.34 -2.97
N VAL A 173 -16.91 9.63 -2.27
CA VAL A 173 -16.66 9.10 -0.94
C VAL A 173 -16.34 7.61 -1.08
N MET A 174 -15.19 7.19 -0.56
CA MET A 174 -14.80 5.79 -0.50
C MET A 174 -14.92 5.29 0.94
N THR A 175 -15.61 4.16 1.11
CA THR A 175 -15.54 3.35 2.32
C THR A 175 -14.64 2.15 2.05
N TYR A 176 -13.63 1.95 2.89
CA TYR A 176 -12.66 0.87 2.80
C TYR A 176 -12.77 -0.04 4.03
N ALA A 177 -12.70 -1.35 3.81
CA ALA A 177 -12.54 -2.32 4.88
C ALA A 177 -11.56 -3.41 4.44
N SER A 178 -10.75 -3.89 5.37
CA SER A 178 -9.88 -5.05 5.15
C SER A 178 -10.26 -6.15 6.13
N ALA A 179 -10.26 -7.38 5.62
CA ALA A 179 -10.51 -8.58 6.40
C ALA A 179 -9.46 -9.63 6.11
N ALA A 180 -9.10 -10.42 7.11
CA ALA A 180 -8.20 -11.55 6.95
C ALA A 180 -8.58 -12.67 7.91
N TRP A 181 -8.25 -13.91 7.55
CA TRP A 181 -8.27 -15.01 8.50
C TRP A 181 -7.03 -14.98 9.37
N GLU A 182 -7.27 -14.94 10.68
CA GLU A 182 -6.22 -15.16 11.67
C GLU A 182 -5.98 -16.66 11.86
N LYS A 183 -4.74 -17.03 12.17
CA LYS A 183 -4.35 -18.43 12.38
C LYS A 183 -5.20 -19.05 13.50
N GLY A 184 -5.99 -20.06 13.15
CA GLY A 184 -6.84 -20.80 14.09
C GLY A 184 -8.07 -20.04 14.58
N ARG A 185 -8.50 -18.98 13.88
CA ARG A 185 -9.71 -18.20 14.20
C ARG A 185 -10.51 -17.89 12.94
N ASP A 186 -11.73 -17.42 13.14
CA ASP A 186 -12.58 -16.90 12.08
C ASP A 186 -11.99 -15.61 11.48
N ALA A 187 -12.44 -15.25 10.28
CA ALA A 187 -12.06 -14.00 9.66
C ALA A 187 -12.53 -12.81 10.50
N ASN A 188 -11.74 -11.74 10.53
CA ASN A 188 -12.07 -10.51 11.23
C ASN A 188 -11.68 -9.28 10.40
N ILE A 189 -12.34 -8.15 10.66
CA ILE A 189 -12.00 -6.85 10.09
C ILE A 189 -10.73 -6.33 10.78
N SER A 190 -9.67 -6.15 10.02
CA SER A 190 -8.40 -5.59 10.49
C SER A 190 -8.38 -4.06 10.49
N TYR A 191 -9.08 -3.44 9.54
CA TYR A 191 -9.12 -1.99 9.39
C TYR A 191 -10.37 -1.55 8.63
N MET A 192 -10.89 -0.37 8.97
CA MET A 192 -12.03 0.26 8.31
C MET A 192 -11.83 1.78 8.28
N GLU A 193 -12.11 2.41 7.14
CA GLU A 193 -11.98 3.85 6.93
C GLU A 193 -13.10 4.34 6.00
N LYS A 194 -13.54 5.58 6.20
CA LYS A 194 -14.39 6.29 5.25
C LYS A 194 -13.76 7.64 4.97
N VAL A 195 -13.57 7.97 3.70
CA VAL A 195 -12.79 9.13 3.27
C VAL A 195 -13.41 9.75 2.02
N ARG A 196 -13.46 11.08 1.96
CA ARG A 196 -13.69 11.78 0.70
C ARG A 196 -12.39 11.80 -0.10
N MET A 197 -12.44 11.25 -1.31
CA MET A 197 -11.30 11.22 -2.22
C MET A 197 -10.98 12.63 -2.71
N TYR A 198 -9.69 12.91 -2.91
CA TYR A 198 -9.24 14.20 -3.44
C TYR A 198 -9.52 14.30 -4.94
N ASP A 199 -9.15 13.25 -5.67
CA ASP A 199 -9.45 13.10 -7.09
C ASP A 199 -9.73 11.64 -7.41
N TRP A 200 -10.44 11.44 -8.51
CA TRP A 200 -10.63 10.12 -9.10
C TRP A 200 -10.75 10.24 -10.61
N ARG A 201 -10.28 9.22 -11.31
CA ARG A 201 -10.40 9.15 -12.75
C ARG A 201 -10.69 7.74 -13.20
N TYR A 202 -11.70 7.61 -14.05
CA TYR A 202 -11.87 6.43 -14.87
C TYR A 202 -11.39 6.71 -16.30
N THR A 203 -10.84 5.71 -16.97
CA THR A 203 -10.27 5.89 -18.31
C THR A 203 -11.04 5.06 -19.32
N GLU A 204 -11.04 5.46 -20.59
CA GLU A 204 -11.55 4.65 -21.70
C GLU A 204 -10.91 3.27 -21.74
N LYS A 205 -9.63 3.18 -21.37
CA LYS A 205 -8.92 1.91 -21.28
C LYS A 205 -9.42 1.03 -20.14
N GLY A 206 -10.14 1.54 -19.14
CA GLY A 206 -10.64 0.76 -18.00
C GLY A 206 -9.70 0.72 -16.80
N TRP A 207 -8.94 1.78 -16.58
CA TRP A 207 -8.23 2.03 -15.31
C TRP A 207 -9.05 2.96 -14.42
N LEU A 208 -9.30 2.53 -13.18
CA LEU A 208 -9.77 3.35 -12.08
C LEU A 208 -8.56 3.85 -11.30
N MET A 209 -8.42 5.17 -11.20
CA MET A 209 -7.37 5.86 -10.45
C MET A 209 -8.04 6.61 -9.30
N LEU A 210 -7.55 6.41 -8.10
CA LEU A 210 -8.05 7.03 -6.87
C LEU A 210 -6.91 7.80 -6.21
N GLU A 211 -7.13 9.06 -5.86
CA GLU A 211 -6.16 9.89 -5.16
C GLU A 211 -6.72 10.32 -3.79
N LYS A 212 -6.03 9.92 -2.72
CA LYS A 212 -6.29 10.43 -1.37
C LYS A 212 -5.54 11.75 -1.18
N ALA A 213 -6.10 12.71 -0.45
CA ALA A 213 -5.42 13.99 -0.23
C ALA A 213 -4.06 13.79 0.48
N LYS A 214 -3.07 14.65 0.18
CA LYS A 214 -1.69 14.50 0.68
C LYS A 214 -1.63 14.65 2.20
N SER A 215 -1.19 13.60 2.90
CA SER A 215 -0.76 13.78 4.29
C SER A 215 0.49 14.66 4.35
N LYS A 216 0.60 15.54 5.36
CA LYS A 216 1.79 16.38 5.61
C LYS A 216 3.13 15.63 5.62
N ASN A 217 3.08 14.33 5.91
CA ASN A 217 4.21 13.42 5.79
C ASN A 217 4.31 12.98 4.33
N HIS A 218 5.12 13.69 3.54
CA HIS A 218 5.25 13.60 2.08
C HIS A 218 5.79 12.26 1.52
N GLU A 219 5.64 11.14 2.23
CA GLU A 219 6.24 9.84 1.86
C GLU A 219 5.21 8.73 1.53
N LEU A 220 3.91 9.00 1.58
CA LEU A 220 2.92 7.98 1.23
C LEU A 220 2.46 8.14 -0.23
N ASP A 221 2.54 7.06 -1.02
CA ASP A 221 1.88 6.99 -2.31
C ASP A 221 0.36 7.09 -2.09
N MET A 222 -0.22 8.23 -2.45
CA MET A 222 -1.63 8.51 -2.29
C MET A 222 -2.48 8.03 -3.47
N HIS A 223 -1.85 7.43 -4.47
CA HIS A 223 -2.53 6.93 -5.65
C HIS A 223 -2.79 5.43 -5.51
N SER A 224 -4.00 5.03 -5.87
CA SER A 224 -4.35 3.62 -6.06
C SER A 224 -4.89 3.43 -7.46
N MET A 225 -4.43 2.39 -8.16
CA MET A 225 -4.84 2.08 -9.52
C MET A 225 -5.40 0.67 -9.61
N TYR A 226 -6.60 0.55 -10.18
CA TYR A 226 -7.27 -0.73 -10.38
C TYR A 226 -7.62 -0.91 -11.85
N ARG A 227 -7.27 -2.07 -12.40
CA ARG A 227 -7.61 -2.46 -13.75
C ARG A 227 -9.00 -3.12 -13.76
N VAL A 228 -10.01 -2.39 -14.22
CA VAL A 228 -11.41 -2.84 -14.26
C VAL A 228 -11.67 -3.64 -15.54
N LEU A 229 -11.41 -3.05 -16.71
CA LEU A 229 -11.58 -3.75 -17.97
C LEU A 229 -10.42 -4.72 -18.23
N PRO A 230 -10.68 -5.89 -18.83
CA PRO A 230 -9.63 -6.85 -19.13
C PRO A 230 -8.57 -6.26 -20.06
N LEU A 231 -7.37 -6.83 -20.01
CA LEU A 231 -6.38 -6.65 -21.06
C LEU A 231 -6.75 -7.50 -22.28
N THR A 232 -6.31 -7.06 -23.46
CA THR A 232 -6.40 -7.89 -24.67
C THR A 232 -5.54 -9.14 -24.53
N GLU A 233 -5.85 -10.19 -25.30
CA GLU A 233 -5.08 -11.43 -25.25
C GLU A 233 -3.62 -11.22 -25.63
N GLU A 234 -3.33 -10.31 -26.58
CA GLU A 234 -1.96 -9.94 -26.94
C GLU A 234 -1.21 -9.32 -25.76
N CYS A 235 -1.83 -8.38 -25.03
CA CYS A 235 -1.22 -7.82 -23.82
C CYS A 235 -1.01 -8.89 -22.75
N ARG A 236 -1.94 -9.84 -22.60
CA ARG A 236 -1.80 -10.96 -21.65
C ARG A 236 -0.66 -11.90 -22.05
N GLU A 237 -0.46 -12.16 -23.35
CA GLU A 237 0.68 -12.91 -23.84
C GLU A 237 2.01 -12.23 -23.51
N TYR A 238 2.10 -10.91 -23.73
CA TYR A 238 3.29 -10.15 -23.36
C TYR A 238 3.55 -10.15 -21.85
N CYS A 239 2.52 -10.00 -21.01
CA CYS A 239 2.66 -10.12 -19.56
C CYS A 239 3.26 -11.48 -19.19
N ARG A 240 2.70 -12.60 -19.67
CA ARG A 240 3.20 -13.95 -19.36
C ARG A 240 4.64 -14.20 -19.83
N LYS A 241 5.10 -13.49 -20.86
CA LYS A 241 6.41 -13.72 -21.48
C LYS A 241 7.51 -12.85 -20.88
N TYR A 242 7.19 -11.66 -20.39
CA TYR A 242 8.18 -10.63 -20.09
C TYR A 242 8.08 -10.01 -18.69
N ILE A 243 7.02 -10.27 -17.94
CA ILE A 243 6.80 -9.79 -16.56
C ILE A 243 6.77 -11.00 -15.64
#